data_AF-A0A938NQH2-F1
#
_entry.id   AF-A0A938NQH2-F1
#
_cell.length_a   1.000
_cell.length_b   1.000
_cell.length_c   1.000
_cell.angle_alpha   90.00
_cell.angle_beta   90.00
_cell.angle_gamma   90.00
#
_symmetry.space_group_name_H-M   'P 1'
#
loop_
_entity.id
_entity.type
_entity.pdbx_description
1 polymer ?
#
loop_
_entity_poly.entity_id
_entity_poly.type
_entity_poly.pdbx_seq_one_letter_code
_entity_poly.pdbx_strand_id
1 'polypeptide(L)'
;MRQIKIIGFTTLFICIAFSLVFAGEIIKGPTPDKLPSAEKCAACHNVSHIYKELSQSKHKHLQCFDCHLPGKIQRIKYEWKDCNYYRFGYHEKDGNWIETTENKMCLRCHEAMGIKNTSEKCSSCHMLQEGVDKIIMVKDRALPPTPENTKEAKEVPHKSHTFKYHLKSEIKK
;
A
#
# COMPACT_ATOMS: atom_id res chain seq x y z
N MET A 1 -49.13 -3.70 -45.39
CA MET A 1 -48.87 -4.40 -44.10
C MET A 1 -47.36 -4.65 -44.04
N ARG A 2 -46.48 -3.73 -43.61
CA ARG A 2 -46.20 -3.06 -42.32
C ARG A 2 -45.79 -4.02 -41.19
N GLN A 3 -44.57 -3.81 -40.68
CA GLN A 3 -43.96 -4.24 -39.41
C GLN A 3 -43.06 -5.51 -39.42
N ILE A 4 -41.83 -5.40 -39.94
CA ILE A 4 -40.67 -6.18 -39.46
C ILE A 4 -39.44 -5.25 -39.40
N LYS A 5 -39.40 -4.39 -38.39
CA LYS A 5 -38.19 -3.73 -37.84
C LYS A 5 -38.50 -3.49 -36.36
N ILE A 6 -37.50 -3.48 -35.48
CA ILE A 6 -37.60 -3.37 -34.00
C ILE A 6 -37.56 -4.73 -33.27
N ILE A 7 -36.57 -5.59 -33.56
CA ILE A 7 -36.06 -6.56 -32.57
C ILE A 7 -34.54 -6.62 -32.76
N GLY A 8 -33.83 -5.59 -32.31
CA GLY A 8 -32.38 -5.54 -32.49
C GLY A 8 -31.67 -4.36 -31.83
N PHE A 9 -32.31 -3.67 -30.88
CA PHE A 9 -31.71 -2.49 -30.24
C PHE A 9 -31.90 -2.38 -28.73
N THR A 10 -32.68 -3.26 -28.10
CA THR A 10 -32.95 -3.19 -26.65
C THR A 10 -32.02 -4.05 -25.79
N THR A 11 -31.34 -5.05 -26.35
CA THR A 11 -30.40 -5.90 -25.60
C THR A 11 -28.98 -5.36 -25.51
N LEU A 12 -28.61 -4.34 -26.32
CA LEU A 12 -27.28 -3.74 -26.27
C LEU A 12 -27.16 -2.59 -25.23
N PHE A 13 -28.29 -2.03 -24.77
CA PHE A 13 -28.29 -0.93 -23.81
C PHE A 13 -28.25 -1.36 -22.33
N ILE A 14 -28.60 -2.62 -22.03
CA ILE A 14 -28.63 -3.12 -20.65
C ILE A 14 -27.23 -3.54 -20.15
N CYS A 15 -26.31 -3.89 -21.05
CA CYS A 15 -24.94 -4.25 -20.67
C CYS A 15 -24.02 -3.05 -20.40
N ILE A 16 -24.39 -1.83 -20.81
CA ILE A 16 -23.56 -0.62 -20.61
C ILE A 16 -23.94 0.11 -19.32
N ALA A 17 -25.13 -0.13 -18.76
CA ALA A 17 -25.58 0.48 -17.51
C ALA A 17 -24.99 -0.15 -16.23
N PHE A 18 -24.32 -1.31 -16.32
CA PHE A 18 -23.62 -1.94 -15.19
C PHE A 18 -22.14 -1.55 -15.06
N SER A 19 -21.67 -0.59 -15.87
CA SER A 19 -20.34 0.02 -15.70
C SER A 19 -20.37 1.25 -14.79
N LEU A 20 -21.52 1.53 -14.17
CA LEU A 20 -21.65 2.60 -13.18
C LEU A 20 -21.00 2.19 -11.85
N VAL A 21 -19.79 2.71 -11.66
CA VAL A 21 -19.38 3.30 -10.38
C VAL A 21 -19.11 2.27 -9.26
N PHE A 22 -17.93 1.64 -9.31
CA PHE A 22 -17.13 1.55 -8.08
C PHE A 22 -16.46 2.92 -7.88
N ALA A 23 -17.26 3.95 -7.57
CA ALA A 23 -16.74 5.07 -6.81
C ALA A 23 -16.27 4.45 -5.50
N GLY A 24 -14.98 4.58 -5.22
CA GLY A 24 -14.31 3.92 -4.12
C GLY A 24 -15.11 4.07 -2.84
N GLU A 25 -15.70 2.98 -2.37
CA GLU A 25 -16.19 2.93 -1.00
C GLU A 25 -15.00 3.22 -0.12
N ILE A 26 -15.06 4.37 0.53
CA ILE A 26 -13.99 4.83 1.38
C ILE A 26 -14.01 3.95 2.62
N ILE A 27 -12.96 3.14 2.79
CA ILE A 27 -12.91 2.14 3.85
C ILE A 27 -12.57 2.84 5.18
N LYS A 28 -13.51 2.81 6.11
CA LYS A 28 -13.29 3.31 7.48
C LYS A 28 -12.46 2.30 8.28
N GLY A 29 -11.31 2.74 8.76
CA GLY A 29 -10.37 1.90 9.51
C GLY A 29 -10.22 2.26 10.97
N PRO A 30 -9.38 1.51 11.72
CA PRO A 30 -8.89 2.04 12.98
C PRO A 30 -8.16 3.34 12.70
N THR A 31 -8.39 4.33 13.55
CA THR A 31 -7.69 5.61 13.49
C THR A 31 -6.20 5.38 13.79
N PRO A 32 -5.26 6.10 13.14
CA PRO A 32 -3.82 5.86 13.26
C PRO A 32 -3.27 5.89 14.69
N ASP A 33 -3.87 6.70 15.57
CA ASP A 33 -3.55 6.80 17.00
C ASP A 33 -3.74 5.49 17.78
N LYS A 34 -4.56 4.57 17.25
CA LYS A 34 -4.81 3.25 17.84
C LYS A 34 -3.89 2.16 17.30
N LEU A 35 -3.04 2.47 16.32
CA LEU A 35 -2.09 1.53 15.76
C LEU A 35 -0.81 1.47 16.62
N PRO A 36 -0.17 0.30 16.75
CA PRO A 36 1.12 0.19 17.41
C PRO A 36 2.19 1.02 16.67
N SER A 37 3.21 1.44 17.41
CA SER A 37 4.43 2.05 16.84
C SER A 37 5.08 1.12 15.81
N ALA A 38 5.81 1.69 14.84
CA ALA A 38 6.57 0.94 13.83
C ALA A 38 7.47 -0.16 14.41
N GLU A 39 8.13 0.06 15.55
CA GLU A 39 8.96 -0.96 16.23
C GLU A 39 8.15 -2.19 16.65
N LYS A 40 7.00 -1.98 17.28
CA LYS A 40 6.07 -3.05 17.68
C LYS A 40 5.51 -3.78 16.46
N CYS A 41 5.17 -3.06 15.39
CA CYS A 41 4.78 -3.69 14.12
C CYS A 41 5.90 -4.58 13.57
N ALA A 42 7.15 -4.11 13.62
CA ALA A 42 8.29 -4.83 13.09
C ALA A 42 8.63 -6.09 13.89
N ALA A 43 8.57 -6.01 15.22
CA ALA A 43 8.66 -7.19 16.08
C ALA A 43 7.52 -8.17 15.78
N CYS A 44 6.28 -7.67 15.65
CA CYS A 44 5.12 -8.52 15.42
C CYS A 44 5.08 -9.17 14.04
N HIS A 45 5.65 -8.53 13.04
CA HIS A 45 5.64 -9.01 11.66
C HIS A 45 6.98 -9.60 11.23
N ASN A 46 7.93 -9.74 12.15
CA ASN A 46 9.28 -10.24 11.92
C ASN A 46 10.01 -9.48 10.79
N VAL A 47 9.86 -8.15 10.78
CA VAL A 47 10.47 -7.23 9.80
C VAL A 47 11.37 -6.21 10.49
N SER A 48 12.07 -6.63 11.55
CA SER A 48 12.94 -5.76 12.35
C SER A 48 14.05 -5.10 11.53
N HIS A 49 14.54 -5.75 10.47
CA HIS A 49 15.54 -5.17 9.57
C HIS A 49 14.95 -4.00 8.74
N ILE A 50 13.71 -4.12 8.24
CA ILE A 50 12.99 -3.02 7.56
C ILE A 50 12.83 -1.82 8.51
N TYR A 51 12.47 -2.07 9.76
CA TYR A 51 12.40 -1.01 10.76
C TYR A 51 13.76 -0.34 11.01
N LYS A 52 14.83 -1.14 11.08
CA LYS A 52 16.19 -0.60 11.23
C LYS A 52 16.55 0.31 10.05
N GLU A 53 16.32 -0.11 8.81
CA GLU A 53 16.52 0.72 7.62
C GLU A 53 15.73 2.03 7.69
N LEU A 54 14.43 1.96 8.00
CA LEU A 54 13.57 3.14 8.13
C LEU A 54 14.08 4.09 9.24
N SER A 55 14.44 3.55 10.41
CA SER A 55 14.91 4.32 11.57
C SER A 55 16.21 5.09 11.30
N GLN A 56 17.01 4.61 10.35
CA GLN A 56 18.27 5.23 9.92
C GLN A 56 18.08 6.21 8.74
N SER A 57 16.91 6.19 8.10
CA SER A 57 16.61 7.01 6.94
C SER A 57 16.19 8.44 7.27
N LYS A 58 15.99 9.27 6.24
CA LYS A 58 15.36 10.60 6.38
C LYS A 58 13.86 10.51 6.73
N HIS A 59 13.24 9.36 6.49
CA HIS A 59 11.85 9.07 6.82
C HIS A 59 11.66 8.46 8.22
N LYS A 60 12.70 8.44 9.08
CA LYS A 60 12.65 7.84 10.43
C LYS A 60 11.57 8.37 11.38
N HIS A 61 10.93 9.49 11.06
CA HIS A 61 9.83 10.08 11.82
C HIS A 61 8.46 9.57 11.37
N LEU A 62 8.39 8.90 10.21
CA LEU A 62 7.17 8.28 9.70
C LEU A 62 6.95 6.91 10.34
N GLN A 63 5.68 6.53 10.43
CA GLN A 63 5.22 5.19 10.76
C GLN A 63 5.01 4.38 9.47
N CYS A 64 4.97 3.04 9.59
CA CYS A 64 4.74 2.16 8.45
C CYS A 64 3.45 2.52 7.69
N PHE A 65 2.40 2.90 8.44
CA PHE A 65 1.09 3.23 7.88
C PHE A 65 0.99 4.63 7.27
N ASP A 66 2.03 5.45 7.35
CA ASP A 66 2.11 6.69 6.58
C ASP A 66 2.34 6.39 5.09
N CYS A 67 2.87 5.21 4.78
CA CYS A 67 3.12 4.73 3.42
C CYS A 67 2.27 3.51 3.03
N HIS A 68 2.05 2.59 3.98
CA HIS A 68 1.44 1.29 3.73
C HIS A 68 0.01 1.18 4.26
N LEU A 69 -0.84 0.53 3.48
CA LEU A 69 -2.22 0.30 3.86
C LEU A 69 -2.30 -0.74 5.00
N PRO A 70 -2.95 -0.46 6.14
CA PRO A 70 -3.00 -1.40 7.26
C PRO A 70 -3.70 -2.71 6.90
N GLY A 71 -3.19 -3.83 7.40
CA GLY A 71 -3.73 -5.15 7.08
C GLY A 71 -5.21 -5.35 7.44
N LYS A 72 -5.73 -4.65 8.47
CA LYS A 72 -7.18 -4.70 8.79
C LYS A 72 -8.04 -4.10 7.67
N ILE A 73 -7.55 -3.06 7.00
CA ILE A 73 -8.24 -2.43 5.87
C ILE A 73 -8.18 -3.31 4.65
N GLN A 74 -7.02 -3.92 4.41
CA GLN A 74 -6.87 -4.86 3.31
C GLN A 74 -7.87 -6.02 3.40
N ARG A 75 -8.11 -6.56 4.60
CA ARG A 75 -9.09 -7.65 4.81
C ARG A 75 -10.55 -7.29 4.52
N ILE A 76 -10.88 -6.00 4.37
CA ILE A 76 -12.23 -5.57 3.96
C ILE A 76 -12.37 -5.69 2.44
N LYS A 77 -11.27 -5.51 1.70
CA LYS A 77 -11.26 -5.42 0.23
C LYS A 77 -10.69 -6.67 -0.45
N TYR A 78 -9.88 -7.43 0.26
CA TYR A 78 -9.07 -8.52 -0.28
C TYR A 78 -9.27 -9.80 0.52
N GLU A 79 -9.16 -10.92 -0.18
CA GLU A 79 -9.02 -12.23 0.45
C GLU A 79 -7.77 -12.25 1.34
N TRP A 80 -7.79 -13.11 2.36
CA TRP A 80 -6.70 -13.19 3.33
C TRP A 80 -5.34 -13.45 2.68
N LYS A 81 -5.31 -14.20 1.57
CA LYS A 81 -4.11 -14.54 0.80
C LYS A 81 -3.57 -13.36 0.00
N ASP A 82 -4.38 -12.34 -0.26
CA ASP A 82 -4.01 -11.17 -1.07
C ASP A 82 -3.66 -9.95 -0.20
N CYS A 83 -3.80 -10.08 1.12
CA CYS A 83 -3.32 -9.12 2.12
C CYS A 83 -1.79 -9.21 2.26
N ASN A 84 -1.08 -8.09 2.11
CA ASN A 84 0.39 -8.02 2.17
C ASN A 84 0.88 -6.61 2.53
N TYR A 85 2.15 -6.45 2.94
CA TYR A 85 2.70 -5.13 3.32
C TYR A 85 3.03 -4.23 2.14
N TYR A 86 2.98 -4.67 0.89
CA TYR A 86 3.37 -3.87 -0.29
C TYR A 86 2.27 -2.96 -0.82
N ARG A 87 1.07 -3.04 -0.25
CA ARG A 87 -0.03 -2.13 -0.62
C ARG A 87 0.23 -0.76 -0.03
N PHE A 88 0.23 0.25 -0.88
CA PHE A 88 0.42 1.64 -0.48
C PHE A 88 -0.93 2.28 -0.17
N GLY A 89 -1.00 3.01 0.93
CA GLY A 89 -2.20 3.74 1.30
C GLY A 89 -1.96 4.70 2.45
N TYR A 90 -2.92 5.58 2.68
CA TYR A 90 -2.84 6.61 3.71
C TYR A 90 -4.18 6.89 4.34
N HIS A 91 -4.13 7.52 5.51
CA HIS A 91 -5.30 7.91 6.27
C HIS A 91 -5.61 9.39 6.09
N GLU A 92 -6.85 9.72 5.77
CA GLU A 92 -7.36 11.09 5.71
C GLU A 92 -7.83 11.59 7.08
N LYS A 93 -8.03 12.91 7.21
CA LYS A 93 -8.38 13.54 8.49
C LYS A 93 -9.73 13.08 9.05
N ASP A 94 -10.62 12.60 8.19
CA ASP A 94 -11.99 12.20 8.52
C ASP A 94 -12.12 10.72 8.94
N GLY A 95 -11.01 9.98 9.06
CA GLY A 95 -11.02 8.59 9.50
C GLY A 95 -10.85 7.55 8.37
N ASN A 96 -10.74 8.04 7.14
CA ASN A 96 -10.82 7.20 5.95
C ASN A 96 -9.46 6.73 5.46
N TRP A 97 -9.38 5.49 4.97
CA TRP A 97 -8.17 4.97 4.34
C TRP A 97 -8.31 4.93 2.81
N ILE A 98 -7.30 5.46 2.12
CA ILE A 98 -7.20 5.45 0.67
C ILE A 98 -6.03 4.58 0.25
N GLU A 99 -6.31 3.53 -0.53
CA GLU A 99 -5.28 2.79 -1.25
C GLU A 99 -4.87 3.57 -2.50
N THR A 100 -3.57 3.57 -2.79
CA THR A 100 -3.04 4.30 -3.94
C THR A 100 -1.81 3.60 -4.52
N THR A 101 -1.25 4.14 -5.59
CA THR A 101 -0.02 3.63 -6.18
C THR A 101 1.20 4.15 -5.43
N GLU A 102 2.30 3.42 -5.53
CA GLU A 102 3.59 3.78 -4.92
C GLU A 102 4.03 5.21 -5.25
N ASN A 103 3.93 5.65 -6.50
CA ASN A 103 4.35 7.00 -6.88
C ASN A 103 3.47 8.09 -6.24
N LYS A 104 2.14 7.87 -6.24
CA LYS A 104 1.19 8.80 -5.62
C LYS A 104 1.39 8.87 -4.10
N MET A 105 1.84 7.78 -3.48
CA MET A 105 2.20 7.76 -2.06
C MET A 105 3.36 8.71 -1.75
N CYS A 106 4.46 8.59 -2.51
CA CYS A 106 5.62 9.48 -2.36
C CYS A 106 5.25 10.95 -2.63
N LEU A 107 4.51 11.19 -3.72
CA LEU A 107 4.16 12.53 -4.16
C LEU A 107 3.25 13.28 -3.17
N ARG A 108 2.50 12.60 -2.30
CA ARG A 108 1.68 13.27 -1.28
C ARG A 108 2.47 14.24 -0.41
N CYS A 109 3.69 13.87 -0.03
CA CYS A 109 4.57 14.73 0.77
C CYS A 109 5.54 15.52 -0.12
N HIS A 110 5.99 14.93 -1.22
CA HIS A 110 7.03 15.52 -2.07
C HIS A 110 6.52 16.60 -3.03
N GLU A 111 5.25 16.57 -3.44
CA GLU A 111 4.65 17.65 -4.26
C GLU A 111 4.62 18.99 -3.53
N ALA A 112 4.35 18.97 -2.21
CA ALA A 112 4.40 20.15 -1.37
C ALA A 112 5.82 20.76 -1.29
N MET A 113 6.86 19.96 -1.58
CA MET A 113 8.25 20.39 -1.66
C MET A 113 8.64 20.86 -3.07
N GLY A 114 7.68 20.93 -4.01
CA GLY A 114 7.90 21.34 -5.39
C GLY A 114 8.38 20.23 -6.32
N ILE A 115 8.49 18.99 -5.84
CA ILE A 115 8.86 17.84 -6.67
C ILE A 115 7.60 17.35 -7.38
N LYS A 116 7.52 17.55 -8.68
CA LYS A 116 6.40 17.09 -9.51
C LYS A 116 6.78 15.84 -10.29
N ASN A 117 5.78 15.00 -10.50
CA ASN A 117 5.82 13.70 -11.15
C ASN A 117 6.88 13.56 -12.24
N THR A 118 7.81 12.62 -12.05
CA THR A 118 8.74 12.14 -13.07
C THR A 118 8.06 11.04 -13.89
N SER A 119 8.48 10.82 -15.14
CA SER A 119 8.04 9.65 -15.93
C SER A 119 8.42 8.32 -15.27
N GLU A 120 9.39 8.35 -14.36
CA GLU A 120 9.85 7.20 -13.58
C GLU A 120 9.22 7.12 -12.19
N LYS A 121 9.18 5.90 -11.62
CA LYS A 121 8.71 5.66 -10.25
C LYS A 121 9.74 6.18 -9.25
N CYS A 122 9.36 6.94 -8.23
CA CYS A 122 10.29 7.44 -7.21
C CYS A 122 11.20 6.33 -6.65
N SER A 123 10.63 5.15 -6.39
CA SER A 123 11.38 4.03 -5.82
C SER A 123 12.41 3.40 -6.74
N SER A 124 12.36 3.56 -8.06
CA SER A 124 13.40 2.99 -8.95
C SER A 124 14.77 3.57 -8.63
N CYS A 125 14.83 4.85 -8.25
CA CYS A 125 16.06 5.53 -7.85
C CYS A 125 16.20 5.61 -6.33
N HIS A 126 15.11 5.86 -5.60
CA HIS A 126 15.16 6.17 -4.17
C HIS A 126 15.06 4.96 -3.25
N MET A 127 14.51 3.82 -3.72
CA MET A 127 14.36 2.59 -2.93
C MET A 127 14.82 1.39 -3.73
N LEU A 128 16.15 1.20 -3.79
CA LEU A 128 16.72 0.08 -4.52
C LEU A 128 16.19 -1.25 -3.99
N GLN A 129 15.96 -2.20 -4.90
CA GLN A 129 15.61 -3.55 -4.50
C GLN A 129 16.79 -4.18 -3.76
N GLU A 130 16.55 -4.66 -2.55
CA GLU A 130 17.55 -5.28 -1.67
C GLU A 130 17.03 -6.65 -1.24
N GLY A 131 17.29 -7.66 -2.06
CA GLY A 131 17.00 -9.06 -1.73
C GLY A 131 15.51 -9.45 -1.80
N VAL A 132 15.18 -10.49 -1.04
CA VAL A 132 13.85 -11.12 -0.96
C VAL A 132 13.56 -11.36 0.51
N ASP A 133 12.45 -10.80 0.98
CA ASP A 133 11.95 -11.04 2.33
C ASP A 133 11.04 -12.24 2.38
N LYS A 134 11.07 -12.94 3.51
CA LYS A 134 10.13 -13.99 3.84
C LYS A 134 9.13 -13.46 4.86
N ILE A 135 7.98 -12.97 4.39
CA ILE A 135 6.89 -12.55 5.27
C ILE A 135 6.20 -13.80 5.82
N ILE A 136 6.20 -13.94 7.14
CA ILE A 136 5.54 -15.02 7.85
C ILE A 136 4.16 -14.55 8.32
N MET A 137 3.12 -15.28 7.95
CA MET A 137 1.77 -15.12 8.51
C MET A 137 1.55 -16.18 9.59
N VAL A 138 1.32 -15.77 10.84
CA VAL A 138 0.98 -16.69 11.95
C VAL A 138 -0.53 -16.84 12.13
N LYS A 139 -0.99 -18.04 12.48
CA LYS A 139 -2.40 -18.46 12.60
C LYS A 139 -3.11 -17.77 13.77
N ASP A 140 -2.43 -17.68 14.91
CA ASP A 140 -2.98 -17.29 16.22
C ASP A 140 -2.44 -15.93 16.71
N ARG A 141 -1.62 -15.24 15.90
CA ARG A 141 -0.92 -13.99 16.27
C ARG A 141 0.01 -14.15 17.48
N ALA A 142 0.35 -15.37 17.86
CA ALA A 142 1.36 -15.64 18.87
C ALA A 142 2.76 -15.54 18.25
N LEU A 143 3.66 -14.92 18.99
CA LEU A 143 5.04 -14.67 18.57
C LEU A 143 6.01 -15.20 19.63
N PRO A 144 7.19 -15.70 19.24
CA PRO A 144 7.70 -15.77 17.87
C PRO A 144 6.98 -16.84 17.02
N PRO A 145 7.06 -16.76 15.67
CA PRO A 145 6.52 -17.79 14.80
C PRO A 145 7.18 -19.16 15.06
N THR A 146 6.37 -20.20 15.17
CA THR A 146 6.76 -21.62 15.24
C THR A 146 6.25 -22.37 14.00
N PRO A 147 6.78 -23.55 13.67
CA PRO A 147 6.25 -24.37 12.58
C PRO A 147 4.74 -24.66 12.72
N GLU A 148 4.25 -24.82 13.95
CA GLU A 148 2.87 -25.20 14.26
C GLU A 148 1.91 -24.01 14.11
N ASN A 149 2.36 -22.81 14.49
CA ASN A 149 1.55 -21.59 14.43
C ASN A 149 1.76 -20.78 13.13
N THR A 150 2.65 -21.20 12.23
CA THR A 150 2.82 -20.56 10.92
C THR A 150 1.74 -21.02 9.93
N LYS A 151 1.08 -20.07 9.28
CA LYS A 151 0.07 -20.30 8.24
C LYS A 151 0.70 -20.38 6.86
N GLU A 152 1.51 -19.39 6.52
CA GLU A 152 2.09 -19.23 5.19
C GLU A 152 3.35 -18.38 5.29
N ALA A 153 4.33 -18.64 4.43
CA ALA A 153 5.45 -17.76 4.21
C ALA A 153 5.48 -17.32 2.74
N LYS A 154 5.55 -16.02 2.51
CA LYS A 154 5.65 -15.45 1.15
C LYS A 154 7.04 -14.88 0.95
N GLU A 155 7.66 -15.29 -0.13
CA GLU A 155 8.88 -14.67 -0.64
C GLU A 155 8.52 -13.50 -1.53
N VAL A 156 9.07 -12.35 -1.19
CA VAL A 156 8.62 -11.08 -1.74
C VAL A 156 9.84 -10.17 -1.91
N PRO A 157 10.09 -9.64 -3.11
CA PRO A 157 11.17 -8.69 -3.33
C PRO A 157 11.05 -7.51 -2.36
N HIS A 158 12.13 -7.24 -1.63
CA HIS A 158 12.19 -6.11 -0.71
C HIS A 158 12.81 -4.90 -1.39
N LYS A 159 12.27 -3.72 -1.10
CA LYS A 159 12.88 -2.45 -1.48
C LYS A 159 13.43 -1.77 -0.23
N SER A 160 14.67 -1.31 -0.32
CA SER A 160 15.37 -0.65 0.78
C SER A 160 14.56 0.50 1.36
N HIS A 161 14.45 0.51 2.68
CA HIS A 161 13.87 1.62 3.44
C HIS A 161 14.94 2.60 3.93
N THR A 162 16.17 2.53 3.40
CA THR A 162 17.24 3.51 3.69
C THR A 162 17.02 4.85 2.97
N PHE A 163 16.28 4.85 1.87
CA PHE A 163 15.96 5.98 0.99
C PHE A 163 17.18 6.79 0.52
N LYS A 164 17.55 6.66 -0.76
CA LYS A 164 18.54 7.57 -1.35
C LYS A 164 17.98 9.00 -1.41
N TYR A 165 18.83 9.99 -1.18
CA TYR A 165 18.45 11.39 -1.21
C TYR A 165 19.46 12.20 -2.03
N HIS A 166 19.00 13.30 -2.61
CA HIS A 166 19.86 14.26 -3.31
C HIS A 166 20.54 15.18 -2.29
N LEU A 167 21.82 15.49 -2.50
CA LEU A 167 22.45 16.58 -1.77
C LEU A 167 21.87 17.91 -2.27
N LYS A 168 21.75 18.92 -1.39
CA LYS A 168 21.22 20.25 -1.76
C LYS A 168 21.95 20.87 -2.97
N SER A 169 23.22 20.53 -3.17
CA SER A 169 24.05 20.95 -4.29
C SER A 169 23.70 20.30 -5.63
N GLU A 170 22.95 19.21 -5.64
CA GLU A 170 22.62 18.41 -6.83
C GLU A 170 21.23 18.72 -7.38
N ILE A 171 20.40 19.42 -6.62
CA ILE A 171 19.07 19.87 -7.05
C ILE A 171 19.25 21.13 -7.90
N LYS A 172 19.48 20.94 -9.21
CA LYS A 172 19.42 22.04 -10.18
C LYS A 172 17.98 22.57 -10.20
N LYS A 173 17.82 23.85 -9.87
CA LYS A 173 16.55 24.59 -9.96
C LYS A 173 16.11 24.73 -11.40
#